data_AF-A0A448YXX4-F1
#
_entry.id   AF-A0A448YXX4-F1
#
_cell.length_a   1.000
_cell.length_b   1.000
_cell.length_c   1.000
_cell.angle_alpha   90.00
_cell.angle_beta   90.00
_cell.angle_gamma   90.00
#
_symmetry.space_group_name_H-M   'P 1'
#
loop_
_entity.id
_entity.type
_entity.pdbx_description
1 polymer ?
#
loop_
_entity_poly.entity_id
_entity_poly.type
_entity_poly.pdbx_seq_one_letter_code
_entity_poly.pdbx_strand_id
1 'polypeptide(L)'
;MRCCCSRIIRANEPISDLSASYREGIERRHAQHDEANLPTTATMKALNQENEAISKGEKTNDDEVSPLIDVMNAALPQNYQQEKSRAVDECIAEDFLKMSIADRNSVADEIAGKSCMAREETPEMLAASLARLDVELNAIPLKKKIGYLQSQKFSKTYINDCNFRLRFLRAELFEAREAAVRLAKYCDFVLELFGSVALQRKIWLSDFDRKEIKWIQMGYIQMLPFRDSFGRRVILQIIDASVLREKRVRVSNNVN
;
A
#
# COMPACT_ATOMS: atom_id res chain seq x y z
N MET A 1 13.56 8.52 21.85
CA MET A 1 12.46 7.54 21.78
C MET A 1 13.09 6.17 21.56
N ARG A 2 13.29 5.42 22.64
CA ARG A 2 13.88 4.07 22.59
C ARG A 2 12.76 3.09 22.25
N CYS A 3 12.92 2.34 21.16
CA CYS A 3 12.01 1.26 20.80
C CYS A 3 12.16 0.16 21.85
N CYS A 4 11.07 -0.18 22.54
CA CYS A 4 11.05 -1.09 23.68
C CYS A 4 10.89 -2.53 23.18
N CYS A 5 11.88 -3.06 22.46
CA CYS A 5 11.89 -4.45 22.02
C CYS A 5 13.29 -5.04 22.24
N SER A 6 13.63 -5.27 23.50
CA SER A 6 14.78 -6.07 23.89
C SER A 6 14.29 -7.26 24.71
N ARG A 7 13.84 -8.32 24.03
CA ARG A 7 13.65 -9.63 24.66
C ARG A 7 13.77 -10.78 23.65
N ILE A 8 14.98 -11.34 23.63
CA ILE A 8 15.34 -12.76 23.47
C ILE A 8 14.73 -13.46 22.25
N ILE A 9 15.51 -13.49 21.16
CA ILE A 9 15.50 -14.61 20.21
C ILE A 9 16.89 -15.24 20.23
N ARG A 10 16.90 -16.56 20.45
CA ARG A 10 18.11 -17.39 20.50
C ARG A 10 18.85 -17.34 19.16
N ALA A 11 20.17 -17.26 19.25
CA ALA A 11 21.08 -17.16 18.13
C ALA A 11 21.22 -18.49 17.36
N ASN A 12 21.58 -18.34 16.08
CA ASN A 12 22.25 -19.31 15.19
C ASN A 12 21.40 -20.29 14.37
N GLU A 13 20.55 -19.76 13.47
CA GLU A 13 20.27 -20.46 12.21
C GLU A 13 20.69 -19.60 11.01
N PRO A 14 21.34 -20.18 9.98
CA PRO A 14 21.75 -19.45 8.79
C PRO A 14 20.53 -18.96 7.99
N ILE A 15 20.45 -17.64 7.80
CA ILE A 15 19.33 -16.91 7.18
C ILE A 15 19.12 -17.27 5.69
N SER A 16 20.03 -18.01 5.05
CA SER A 16 19.90 -18.41 3.65
C SER A 16 18.70 -19.33 3.39
N ASP A 17 18.27 -20.12 4.38
CA ASP A 17 17.29 -21.20 4.16
C ASP A 17 15.83 -20.77 4.40
N LEU A 18 15.60 -19.68 5.14
CA LEU A 18 14.26 -19.15 5.41
C LEU A 18 13.59 -18.55 4.15
N SER A 19 14.38 -18.04 3.20
CA SER A 19 13.83 -17.49 1.96
C SER A 19 13.34 -18.57 0.98
N ALA A 20 13.95 -19.77 1.02
CA ALA A 20 13.58 -20.90 0.18
C ALA A 20 12.32 -21.61 0.70
N SER A 21 12.25 -21.86 2.01
CA SER A 21 11.07 -22.49 2.64
C SER A 21 9.81 -21.61 2.52
N TYR A 22 9.97 -20.28 2.60
CA TYR A 22 8.85 -19.35 2.42
C TYR A 22 8.34 -19.29 0.97
N ARG A 23 9.24 -19.41 -0.03
CA ARG A 23 8.85 -19.49 -1.45
C ARG A 23 8.15 -20.80 -1.78
N GLU A 24 8.64 -21.94 -1.30
CA GLU A 24 7.96 -23.23 -1.47
C GLU A 24 6.57 -23.26 -0.81
N GLY A 25 6.41 -22.59 0.34
CA GLY A 25 5.12 -22.50 1.04
C GLY A 25 4.07 -21.63 0.32
N ILE A 26 4.49 -20.68 -0.53
CA ILE A 26 3.58 -19.89 -1.38
C ILE A 26 3.20 -20.72 -2.61
N GLU A 27 4.17 -21.36 -3.27
CA GLU A 27 3.91 -22.17 -4.47
C GLU A 27 2.98 -23.37 -4.19
N ARG A 28 3.13 -24.04 -3.04
CA ARG A 28 2.22 -25.14 -2.64
C ARG A 28 0.78 -24.67 -2.38
N ARG A 29 0.60 -23.46 -1.84
CA ARG A 29 -0.75 -22.89 -1.59
C ARG A 29 -1.45 -22.47 -2.89
N HIS A 30 -0.70 -21.95 -3.85
CA HIS A 30 -1.25 -21.66 -5.18
C HIS A 30 -1.63 -22.96 -5.92
N ALA A 31 -0.78 -23.99 -5.88
CA ALA A 31 -1.07 -25.28 -6.53
C ALA A 31 -2.31 -26.00 -5.96
N GLN A 32 -2.55 -25.91 -4.65
CA GLN A 32 -3.73 -26.55 -4.02
C GLN A 32 -5.04 -25.79 -4.26
N HIS A 33 -4.98 -24.48 -4.53
CA HIS A 33 -6.19 -23.68 -4.78
C HIS A 33 -6.68 -23.79 -6.24
N ASP A 34 -5.78 -24.09 -7.17
CA ASP A 34 -6.08 -24.18 -8.60
C ASP A 34 -6.79 -25.50 -9.00
N GLU A 35 -6.67 -26.58 -8.22
CA GLU A 35 -7.37 -27.86 -8.51
C GLU A 35 -8.83 -27.89 -8.03
N ALA A 36 -9.22 -27.07 -7.04
CA ALA A 36 -10.54 -27.17 -6.41
C ALA A 36 -11.65 -26.34 -7.09
N ASN A 37 -11.32 -25.46 -8.05
CA ASN A 37 -12.29 -24.51 -8.62
C ASN A 37 -12.11 -24.24 -10.13
N LEU A 38 -11.66 -25.23 -10.91
CA LEU A 38 -11.69 -25.13 -12.37
C LEU A 38 -13.16 -25.16 -12.84
N PRO A 39 -13.68 -24.08 -13.44
CA PRO A 39 -15.06 -24.08 -13.92
C PRO A 39 -15.19 -25.12 -15.03
N THR A 40 -16.16 -26.01 -14.88
CA THR A 40 -16.48 -27.04 -15.86
C THR A 40 -16.68 -26.39 -17.24
N THR A 41 -16.31 -27.10 -18.30
CA THR A 41 -16.43 -26.64 -19.70
C THR A 41 -17.86 -26.23 -20.07
N ALA A 42 -18.87 -26.69 -19.34
CA ALA A 42 -20.26 -26.24 -19.47
C ALA A 42 -20.47 -24.81 -18.94
N THR A 43 -19.87 -24.47 -17.80
CA THR A 43 -19.97 -23.16 -17.15
C THR A 43 -19.26 -22.07 -17.96
N MET A 44 -18.10 -22.41 -18.57
CA MET A 44 -17.41 -21.47 -19.48
C MET A 44 -18.22 -21.17 -20.75
N LYS A 45 -19.01 -22.13 -21.25
CA LYS A 45 -19.88 -21.90 -22.43
C LYS A 45 -21.08 -21.02 -22.12
N ALA A 46 -21.67 -21.13 -20.93
CA ALA A 46 -22.77 -20.27 -20.51
C ALA A 46 -22.32 -18.80 -20.35
N LEU A 47 -21.18 -18.57 -19.71
CA LEU A 47 -20.60 -17.23 -19.54
C LEU A 47 -20.22 -16.58 -20.88
N ASN A 48 -19.72 -17.35 -21.84
CA ASN A 48 -19.41 -16.82 -23.17
C ASN A 48 -20.66 -16.47 -23.98
N GLN A 49 -21.76 -17.22 -23.82
CA GLN A 49 -23.04 -16.88 -24.46
C GLN A 49 -23.67 -15.60 -23.89
N GLU A 50 -23.57 -15.36 -22.58
CA GLU A 50 -24.02 -14.09 -21.97
C GLU A 50 -23.17 -12.91 -22.43
N ASN A 51 -21.85 -13.06 -22.53
CA ASN A 51 -20.97 -11.99 -22.99
C ASN A 51 -21.16 -11.66 -24.49
N GLU A 52 -21.51 -12.64 -25.33
CA GLU A 52 -21.87 -12.39 -26.73
C GLU A 52 -23.22 -11.69 -26.89
N ALA A 53 -24.15 -11.85 -25.94
CA ALA A 53 -25.40 -11.08 -25.89
C ALA A 53 -25.14 -9.61 -25.52
N ILE A 54 -24.23 -9.36 -24.58
CA ILE A 54 -23.83 -8.00 -24.14
C ILE A 54 -23.04 -7.26 -25.22
N SER A 55 -22.21 -7.97 -26.00
CA SER A 55 -21.42 -7.36 -27.09
C SER A 55 -22.28 -6.89 -28.28
N LYS A 56 -23.56 -7.30 -28.38
CA LYS A 56 -24.47 -6.91 -29.46
C LYS A 56 -25.32 -5.69 -29.07
N GLY A 57 -24.66 -4.64 -28.59
CA GLY A 57 -25.00 -3.27 -28.97
C GLY A 57 -26.40 -2.73 -28.68
N GLU A 58 -26.96 -3.01 -27.51
CA GLU A 58 -28.01 -2.16 -26.94
C GLU A 58 -27.35 -1.16 -25.98
N LYS A 59 -27.18 0.09 -26.44
CA LYS A 59 -26.78 1.21 -25.59
C LYS A 59 -27.95 1.56 -24.67
N THR A 60 -28.03 0.92 -23.51
CA THR A 60 -28.90 1.37 -22.43
C THR A 60 -28.27 2.61 -21.81
N ASN A 61 -29.04 3.70 -21.70
CA ASN A 61 -28.59 4.94 -21.07
C ASN A 61 -28.20 4.66 -19.61
N ASP A 62 -26.94 4.97 -19.24
CA ASP A 62 -26.37 4.73 -17.91
C ASP A 62 -27.05 5.51 -16.77
N ASP A 63 -27.99 6.40 -17.09
CA ASP A 63 -28.74 7.20 -16.11
C ASP A 63 -29.95 6.47 -15.49
N GLU A 64 -30.31 5.25 -15.95
CA GLU A 64 -31.47 4.50 -15.44
C GLU A 64 -31.16 3.20 -14.66
N VAL A 65 -29.90 2.80 -14.47
CA VAL A 65 -29.57 1.50 -13.82
C VAL A 65 -29.50 1.60 -12.28
N SER A 66 -29.37 2.80 -11.71
CA SER A 66 -29.26 2.98 -10.25
C SER A 66 -30.52 2.69 -9.43
N PRO A 67 -31.77 2.91 -9.89
CA PRO A 67 -32.96 2.67 -9.06
C PRO A 67 -33.28 1.18 -8.87
N LEU A 68 -32.88 0.31 -9.81
CA LEU A 68 -33.27 -1.11 -9.77
C LEU A 68 -32.49 -1.90 -8.71
N ILE A 69 -31.23 -1.55 -8.47
CA ILE A 69 -30.39 -2.18 -7.44
C ILE A 69 -30.91 -1.83 -6.04
N ASP A 70 -31.35 -0.59 -5.83
CA ASP A 70 -31.93 -0.16 -4.55
C ASP A 70 -33.30 -0.82 -4.27
N VAL A 71 -34.12 -1.05 -5.30
CA VAL A 71 -35.40 -1.77 -5.17
C VAL A 71 -35.19 -3.28 -4.94
N MET A 72 -34.20 -3.90 -5.57
CA MET A 72 -33.86 -5.31 -5.34
C MET A 72 -33.26 -5.53 -3.94
N ASN A 73 -32.49 -4.57 -3.41
CA ASN A 73 -31.99 -4.63 -2.03
C ASN A 73 -33.07 -4.38 -0.98
N ALA A 74 -34.14 -3.65 -1.31
CA ALA A 74 -35.28 -3.43 -0.40
C ALA A 74 -36.23 -4.64 -0.31
N ALA A 75 -36.20 -5.57 -1.29
CA ALA A 75 -37.05 -6.75 -1.34
C ALA A 75 -36.44 -8.01 -0.67
N LEU A 76 -35.16 -7.95 -0.27
CA LEU A 76 -34.54 -9.05 0.47
C LEU A 76 -34.94 -8.97 1.95
N PRO A 77 -35.43 -10.07 2.55
CA PRO A 77 -35.75 -10.10 3.98
C PRO A 77 -34.51 -9.71 4.78
N GLN A 78 -34.66 -8.81 5.75
CA GLN A 78 -33.56 -8.38 6.64
C GLN A 78 -32.82 -9.57 7.30
N ASN A 79 -33.50 -10.70 7.47
CA ASN A 79 -32.93 -11.95 7.99
C ASN A 79 -31.84 -12.57 7.09
N TYR A 80 -31.88 -12.39 5.77
CA TYR A 80 -30.91 -13.02 4.86
C TYR A 80 -29.49 -12.44 5.04
N GLN A 81 -29.39 -11.12 5.21
CA GLN A 81 -28.11 -10.46 5.48
C GLN A 81 -27.55 -10.88 6.85
N GLN A 82 -28.43 -11.09 7.82
CA GLN A 82 -28.05 -11.53 9.17
C GLN A 82 -27.55 -12.97 9.18
N GLU A 83 -28.21 -13.90 8.48
CA GLU A 83 -27.76 -15.30 8.34
C GLU A 83 -26.40 -15.39 7.64
N LYS A 84 -26.19 -14.61 6.58
CA LYS A 84 -24.91 -14.56 5.88
C LYS A 84 -23.77 -14.08 6.78
N SER A 85 -24.03 -13.10 7.65
CA SER A 85 -23.03 -12.63 8.63
C SER A 85 -22.69 -13.72 9.65
N ARG A 86 -23.69 -14.45 10.17
CA ARG A 86 -23.47 -15.51 11.17
C ARG A 86 -22.66 -16.69 10.62
N ALA A 87 -22.94 -17.11 9.39
CA ALA A 87 -22.18 -18.19 8.74
C ALA A 87 -20.69 -17.84 8.57
N VAL A 88 -20.39 -16.56 8.29
CA VAL A 88 -19.00 -16.07 8.22
C VAL A 88 -18.35 -16.09 9.60
N ASP A 89 -19.05 -15.61 10.63
CA ASP A 89 -18.53 -15.59 12.00
C ASP A 89 -18.27 -17.01 12.54
N GLU A 90 -19.14 -17.98 12.23
CA GLU A 90 -18.98 -19.39 12.60
C GLU A 90 -17.76 -20.02 11.93
N CYS A 91 -17.56 -19.77 10.63
CA CYS A 91 -16.40 -20.25 9.89
C CYS A 91 -15.09 -19.69 10.47
N ILE A 92 -15.06 -18.39 10.78
CA ILE A 92 -13.91 -17.74 11.42
C ILE A 92 -13.67 -18.34 12.82
N ALA A 93 -14.72 -18.51 13.62
CA ALA A 93 -14.59 -19.07 14.97
C ALA A 93 -14.06 -20.50 14.95
N GLU A 94 -14.52 -21.34 14.00
CA GLU A 94 -14.03 -22.70 13.82
C GLU A 94 -12.54 -22.73 13.47
N ASP A 95 -12.10 -21.86 12.55
CA ASP A 95 -10.69 -21.76 12.17
C ASP A 95 -9.83 -21.28 13.34
N PHE A 96 -10.27 -20.28 14.10
CA PHE A 96 -9.59 -19.86 15.32
C PHE A 96 -9.50 -21.00 16.35
N LEU A 97 -10.54 -21.83 16.48
CA LEU A 97 -10.54 -22.99 17.37
C LEU A 97 -9.56 -24.10 16.91
N LYS A 98 -9.35 -24.25 15.60
CA LYS A 98 -8.34 -25.18 15.03
C LYS A 98 -6.90 -24.69 15.22
N MET A 99 -6.68 -23.38 15.39
CA MET A 99 -5.34 -22.83 15.65
C MET A 99 -4.83 -23.18 17.06
N SER A 100 -3.50 -23.35 17.19
CA SER A 100 -2.86 -23.54 18.49
C SER A 100 -2.92 -22.27 19.33
N ILE A 101 -2.78 -22.40 20.66
CA ILE A 101 -2.74 -21.24 21.57
C ILE A 101 -1.57 -20.30 21.23
N ALA A 102 -0.43 -20.85 20.80
CA ALA A 102 0.73 -20.06 20.40
C ALA A 102 0.43 -19.21 19.15
N ASP A 103 -0.24 -19.79 18.15
CA ASP A 103 -0.59 -19.08 16.92
C ASP A 103 -1.65 -18.01 17.18
N ARG A 104 -2.65 -18.30 18.03
CA ARG A 104 -3.65 -17.29 18.45
C ARG A 104 -2.99 -16.10 19.15
N ASN A 105 -2.03 -16.36 20.03
CA ASN A 105 -1.29 -15.29 20.71
C ASN A 105 -0.43 -14.51 19.70
N SER A 106 0.20 -15.18 18.75
CA SER A 106 0.97 -14.52 17.68
C SER A 106 0.07 -13.61 16.84
N VAL A 107 -1.12 -14.07 16.43
CA VAL A 107 -2.10 -13.28 15.69
C VAL A 107 -2.62 -12.12 16.56
N ALA A 108 -2.93 -12.36 17.82
CA ALA A 108 -3.38 -11.30 18.72
C ALA A 108 -2.29 -10.23 18.94
N ASP A 109 -1.03 -10.65 19.05
CA ASP A 109 0.11 -9.76 19.18
C ASP A 109 0.41 -9.02 17.86
N GLU A 110 0.20 -9.64 16.71
CA GLU A 110 0.26 -8.99 15.40
C GLU A 110 -0.85 -7.97 15.24
N ILE A 111 -2.11 -8.32 15.52
CA ILE A 111 -3.27 -7.39 15.47
C ILE A 111 -3.08 -6.23 16.46
N ALA A 112 -2.47 -6.50 17.62
CA ALA A 112 -2.17 -5.47 18.61
C ALA A 112 -0.92 -4.64 18.26
N GLY A 113 -0.11 -5.06 17.27
CA GLY A 113 1.13 -4.39 16.90
C GLY A 113 2.29 -4.58 17.88
N LYS A 114 2.26 -5.65 18.68
CA LYS A 114 3.34 -6.00 19.60
C LYS A 114 4.48 -6.74 18.91
N SER A 115 4.21 -7.48 17.84
CA SER A 115 5.26 -8.08 17.02
C SER A 115 5.73 -7.07 15.97
N CYS A 116 7.04 -6.82 15.92
CA CYS A 116 7.65 -6.00 14.88
C CYS A 116 8.62 -6.88 14.08
N MET A 117 8.42 -6.96 12.77
CA MET A 117 9.34 -7.68 11.87
C MET A 117 10.65 -6.92 11.62
N ALA A 118 10.84 -5.76 12.24
CA ALA A 118 12.05 -4.97 12.07
C ALA A 118 13.25 -5.69 12.69
N ARG A 119 14.31 -5.85 11.88
CA ARG A 119 15.60 -6.36 12.34
C ARG A 119 16.23 -5.38 13.34
N GLU A 120 16.94 -5.91 14.33
CA GLU A 120 17.73 -5.08 15.26
C GLU A 120 18.81 -4.30 14.50
N GLU A 121 18.77 -2.97 14.63
CA GLU A 121 19.68 -2.07 13.93
C GLU A 121 20.99 -1.90 14.70
N THR A 122 22.07 -2.55 14.25
CA THR A 122 23.43 -2.30 14.75
C THR A 122 24.15 -1.26 13.88
N PRO A 123 25.05 -0.42 14.44
CA PRO A 123 25.75 0.60 13.65
C PRO A 123 26.58 -0.01 12.50
N GLU A 124 27.13 -1.21 12.68
CA GLU A 124 27.86 -1.95 11.65
C GLU A 124 26.93 -2.37 10.50
N MET A 125 25.73 -2.87 10.83
CA MET A 125 24.72 -3.21 9.83
C MET A 125 24.30 -1.98 9.03
N LEU A 126 24.05 -0.85 9.71
CA LEU A 126 23.64 0.39 9.05
C LEU A 126 24.70 0.89 8.07
N ALA A 127 25.97 0.89 8.48
CA ALA A 127 27.09 1.28 7.62
C ALA A 127 27.24 0.35 6.41
N ALA A 128 27.15 -0.96 6.62
CA ALA A 128 27.24 -1.95 5.54
C ALA A 128 26.07 -1.82 4.54
N SER A 129 24.84 -1.62 5.03
CA SER A 129 23.66 -1.44 4.17
C SER A 129 23.72 -0.14 3.37
N LEU A 130 24.23 0.95 3.95
CA LEU A 130 24.45 2.20 3.21
C LEU A 130 25.50 2.04 2.10
N ALA A 131 26.62 1.35 2.38
CA ALA A 131 27.62 1.07 1.36
C ALA A 131 27.05 0.21 0.21
N ARG A 132 26.24 -0.82 0.53
CA ARG A 132 25.54 -1.63 -0.49
C ARG A 132 24.55 -0.80 -1.30
N LEU A 133 23.79 0.08 -0.65
CA LEU A 133 22.86 0.98 -1.32
C LEU A 133 23.57 1.83 -2.39
N ASP A 134 24.77 2.34 -2.10
CA ASP A 134 25.56 3.11 -3.08
C ASP A 134 25.99 2.27 -4.29
N VAL A 135 26.38 1.01 -4.08
CA VAL A 135 26.71 0.09 -5.18
C VAL A 135 25.49 -0.15 -6.06
N GLU A 136 24.34 -0.43 -5.46
CA GLU A 136 23.09 -0.68 -6.18
C GLU A 136 22.58 0.57 -6.93
N LEU A 137 22.69 1.76 -6.34
CA LEU A 137 22.36 3.02 -7.01
C LEU A 137 23.22 3.24 -8.25
N ASN A 138 24.51 2.88 -8.20
CA ASN A 138 25.40 2.96 -9.35
C ASN A 138 25.03 1.95 -10.44
N ALA A 139 24.57 0.74 -10.06
CA ALA A 139 24.15 -0.31 -10.98
C ALA A 139 22.85 0.01 -11.74
N ILE A 140 21.96 0.86 -11.21
CA ILE A 140 20.71 1.25 -11.89
C ILE A 140 21.03 1.95 -13.23
N PRO A 141 20.33 1.61 -14.34
CA PRO A 141 20.50 2.28 -15.63
C PRO A 141 20.22 3.78 -15.57
N LEU A 142 21.02 4.60 -16.27
CA LEU A 142 20.94 6.07 -16.24
C LEU A 142 19.55 6.63 -16.55
N LYS A 143 18.83 5.99 -17.47
CA LYS A 143 17.46 6.38 -17.88
C LYS A 143 16.42 6.27 -16.75
N LYS A 144 16.70 5.49 -15.70
CA LYS A 144 15.78 5.21 -14.58
C LYS A 144 16.18 5.91 -13.28
N LYS A 145 17.13 6.87 -13.34
CA LYS A 145 17.63 7.58 -12.15
C LYS A 145 17.97 9.04 -12.45
N ILE A 146 17.18 9.69 -13.30
CA ILE A 146 17.48 11.04 -13.82
C ILE A 146 17.51 12.06 -12.68
N GLY A 147 16.48 12.08 -11.83
CA GLY A 147 16.38 12.93 -10.65
C GLY A 147 17.47 12.65 -9.63
N TYR A 148 17.87 11.38 -9.45
CA TYR A 148 19.01 11.07 -8.60
C TYR A 148 20.31 11.66 -9.17
N LEU A 149 20.60 11.47 -10.47
CA LEU A 149 21.80 12.05 -11.10
C LEU A 149 21.80 13.59 -11.02
N GLN A 150 20.64 14.22 -11.18
CA GLN A 150 20.50 15.66 -11.02
C GLN A 150 20.77 16.11 -9.58
N SER A 151 20.35 15.33 -8.58
CA SER A 151 20.64 15.64 -7.17
C SER A 151 22.15 15.63 -6.85
N GLN A 152 22.92 14.78 -7.54
CA GLN A 152 24.37 14.68 -7.34
C GLN A 152 25.15 15.85 -7.94
N LYS A 153 24.50 16.70 -8.77
CA LYS A 153 25.13 17.92 -9.29
C LYS A 153 25.23 19.03 -8.23
N PHE A 154 24.49 18.92 -7.13
CA PHE A 154 24.51 19.92 -6.06
C PHE A 154 25.61 19.59 -5.05
N SER A 155 26.35 20.61 -4.60
CA SER A 155 27.39 20.44 -3.58
C SER A 155 26.85 19.96 -2.23
N LYS A 156 25.61 20.35 -1.91
CA LYS A 156 24.90 19.94 -0.70
C LYS A 156 23.47 19.55 -1.04
N THR A 157 23.13 18.28 -0.79
CA THR A 157 21.77 17.75 -0.91
C THR A 157 21.45 16.88 0.30
N TYR A 158 20.21 16.95 0.79
CA TYR A 158 19.72 16.06 1.84
C TYR A 158 19.53 14.61 1.35
N ILE A 159 19.52 14.37 0.03
CA ILE A 159 19.43 13.02 -0.55
C ILE A 159 20.65 12.16 -0.18
N ASN A 160 21.79 12.82 0.08
CA ASN A 160 23.03 12.18 0.50
C ASN A 160 23.16 12.04 2.02
N ASP A 161 22.20 12.55 2.81
CA ASP A 161 22.20 12.35 4.26
C ASP A 161 21.93 10.88 4.60
N CYS A 162 22.75 10.30 5.47
CA CYS A 162 22.61 8.92 5.91
C CYS A 162 21.22 8.67 6.49
N ASN A 163 20.71 9.60 7.32
CA ASN A 163 19.37 9.44 7.91
C ASN A 163 18.25 9.46 6.88
N PHE A 164 18.43 10.17 5.78
CA PHE A 164 17.45 10.19 4.70
C PHE A 164 17.46 8.87 3.93
N ARG A 165 18.65 8.39 3.54
CA ARG A 165 18.83 7.10 2.84
C ARG A 165 18.36 5.91 3.67
N LEU A 166 18.61 5.92 4.98
CA LEU A 166 18.13 4.90 5.91
C LEU A 166 16.60 4.76 5.91
N ARG A 167 15.83 5.80 5.52
CA ARG A 167 14.37 5.68 5.41
C ARG A 167 13.96 4.70 4.31
N PHE A 168 14.68 4.70 3.18
CA PHE A 168 14.43 3.81 2.06
C PHE A 168 14.87 2.38 2.38
N LEU A 169 16.02 2.23 3.04
CA LEU A 169 16.48 0.92 3.53
C LEU A 169 15.49 0.32 4.53
N ARG A 170 15.02 1.09 5.52
CA ARG A 170 14.01 0.63 6.48
C ARG A 170 12.68 0.26 5.81
N ALA A 171 12.27 0.99 4.77
CA ALA A 171 11.04 0.72 4.03
C ALA A 171 11.08 -0.59 3.24
N GLU A 172 12.27 -1.08 2.89
CA GLU A 172 12.50 -2.32 2.14
C GLU A 172 13.21 -3.38 2.98
N LEU A 173 13.07 -3.32 4.31
CA LEU A 173 13.67 -4.28 5.26
C LEU A 173 15.18 -4.50 5.06
N PHE A 174 15.91 -3.45 4.67
CA PHE A 174 17.33 -3.42 4.35
C PHE A 174 17.77 -4.16 3.08
N GLU A 175 16.84 -4.47 2.16
CA GLU A 175 17.16 -4.92 0.81
C GLU A 175 17.67 -3.77 -0.06
N ALA A 176 18.99 -3.65 -0.18
CA ALA A 176 19.67 -2.50 -0.80
C ALA A 176 19.25 -2.25 -2.25
N ARG A 177 18.99 -3.31 -3.03
CA ARG A 177 18.57 -3.20 -4.44
C ARG A 177 17.20 -2.54 -4.57
N GLU A 178 16.21 -3.02 -3.82
CA GLU A 178 14.86 -2.47 -3.84
C GLU A 178 14.85 -1.04 -3.26
N ALA A 179 15.62 -0.81 -2.20
CA ALA A 179 15.78 0.52 -1.61
C ALA A 179 16.39 1.53 -2.60
N ALA A 180 17.38 1.12 -3.39
CA ALA A 180 17.99 1.94 -4.44
C ALA A 180 16.96 2.29 -5.53
N VAL A 181 16.17 1.31 -5.98
CA VAL A 181 15.11 1.52 -6.98
C VAL A 181 14.05 2.47 -6.43
N ARG A 182 13.60 2.29 -5.18
CA ARG A 182 12.63 3.18 -4.53
C ARG A 182 13.16 4.60 -4.38
N LEU A 183 14.43 4.76 -4.01
CA LEU A 183 15.07 6.08 -3.89
C LEU A 183 15.19 6.78 -5.26
N ALA A 184 15.59 6.06 -6.31
CA ALA A 184 15.66 6.61 -7.67
C ALA A 184 14.27 7.07 -8.15
N LYS A 185 13.24 6.22 -8.01
CA LYS A 185 11.85 6.57 -8.33
C LYS A 185 11.35 7.78 -7.54
N TYR A 186 11.68 7.85 -6.24
CA TYR A 186 11.34 9.00 -5.42
C TYR A 186 11.96 10.29 -5.97
N CYS A 187 13.25 10.26 -6.35
CA CYS A 187 13.93 11.44 -6.89
C CYS A 187 13.30 11.89 -8.22
N ASP A 188 12.96 10.95 -9.10
CA ASP A 188 12.27 11.26 -10.37
C ASP A 188 10.89 11.87 -10.09
N PHE A 189 10.13 11.29 -9.16
CA PHE A 189 8.80 11.76 -8.77
C PHE A 189 8.80 13.17 -8.17
N VAL A 190 9.72 13.47 -7.24
CA VAL A 190 9.78 14.82 -6.65
C VAL A 190 10.34 15.85 -7.62
N LEU A 191 11.21 15.44 -8.55
CA LEU A 191 11.67 16.30 -9.64
C LEU A 191 10.51 16.66 -10.57
N GLU A 192 9.64 15.71 -10.90
CA GLU A 192 8.46 15.93 -11.73
C GLU A 192 7.48 16.91 -11.06
N LEU A 193 7.20 16.73 -9.76
CA LEU A 193 6.22 17.54 -9.05
C LEU A 193 6.71 18.94 -8.66
N PHE A 194 7.95 19.06 -8.16
CA PHE A 194 8.46 20.27 -7.52
C PHE A 194 9.71 20.84 -8.20
N GLY A 195 10.15 20.21 -9.28
CA GLY A 195 11.36 20.60 -9.99
C GLY A 195 12.63 20.35 -9.17
N SER A 196 13.69 21.04 -9.57
CA SER A 196 15.04 20.84 -8.99
C SER A 196 15.17 21.27 -7.52
N VAL A 197 14.27 22.13 -7.03
CA VAL A 197 14.29 22.64 -5.66
C VAL A 197 14.12 21.51 -4.64
N ALA A 198 13.26 20.53 -4.94
CA ALA A 198 13.00 19.38 -4.07
C ALA A 198 14.15 18.37 -4.00
N LEU A 199 15.12 18.46 -4.91
CA LEU A 199 16.35 17.65 -4.88
C LEU A 199 17.44 18.30 -4.01
N GLN A 200 17.39 19.62 -3.80
CA GLN A 200 18.38 20.35 -3.00
C GLN A 200 18.01 20.35 -1.52
N ARG A 201 16.74 20.62 -1.22
CA ARG A 201 16.22 20.74 0.14
C ARG A 201 14.88 20.04 0.30
N LYS A 202 14.50 19.77 1.55
CA LYS A 202 13.15 19.31 1.90
C LYS A 202 12.12 20.35 1.44
N ILE A 203 10.93 19.88 1.10
CA ILE A 203 9.79 20.71 0.68
C ILE A 203 9.17 21.37 1.91
N TRP A 204 8.86 22.66 1.81
CA TRP A 204 8.23 23.48 2.85
C TRP A 204 6.87 23.99 2.38
N LEU A 205 6.02 24.43 3.31
CA LEU A 205 4.74 25.06 2.97
C LEU A 205 4.91 26.33 2.11
N SER A 206 6.06 26.99 2.18
CA SER A 206 6.39 28.15 1.35
C SER A 206 6.60 27.81 -0.14
N ASP A 207 6.76 26.53 -0.48
CA ASP A 207 6.94 26.09 -1.87
C ASP A 207 5.62 25.99 -2.63
N PHE A 208 4.49 26.08 -1.92
CA PHE A 208 3.15 25.99 -2.48
C PHE A 208 2.58 27.37 -2.77
N ASP A 209 1.72 27.46 -3.78
CA ASP A 209 1.02 28.69 -4.10
C ASP A 209 -0.06 29.02 -3.05
N ARG A 210 -0.58 30.27 -3.08
CA ARG A 210 -1.61 30.70 -2.11
C ARG A 210 -2.90 29.87 -2.22
N LYS A 211 -3.23 29.34 -3.40
CA LYS A 211 -4.44 28.54 -3.61
C LYS A 211 -4.26 27.14 -3.01
N GLU A 212 -3.13 26.50 -3.22
CA GLU A 212 -2.72 25.21 -2.67
C GLU A 212 -2.62 25.27 -1.15
N ILE A 213 -1.99 26.32 -0.58
CA ILE A 213 -1.96 26.52 0.86
C ILE A 213 -3.39 26.64 1.40
N LYS A 214 -4.27 27.40 0.73
CA LYS A 214 -5.68 27.50 1.12
C LYS A 214 -6.36 26.13 1.07
N TRP A 215 -6.11 25.32 0.04
CA TRP A 215 -6.61 23.94 -0.07
C TRP A 215 -6.14 23.04 1.07
N ILE A 216 -4.86 23.11 1.45
CA ILE A 216 -4.30 22.38 2.59
C ILE A 216 -4.96 22.85 3.90
N GLN A 217 -5.15 24.16 4.07
CA GLN A 217 -5.77 24.75 5.25
C GLN A 217 -7.27 24.46 5.40
N MET A 218 -7.97 24.12 4.31
CA MET A 218 -9.37 23.69 4.37
C MET A 218 -9.55 22.37 5.14
N GLY A 219 -8.47 21.63 5.41
CA GLY A 219 -8.51 20.47 6.29
C GLY A 219 -9.19 19.25 5.68
N TYR A 220 -9.24 19.15 4.35
CA TYR A 220 -9.72 17.94 3.66
C TYR A 220 -8.80 16.73 3.91
N ILE A 221 -7.51 16.99 4.18
CA ILE A 221 -6.55 15.99 4.61
C ILE A 221 -5.99 16.45 5.96
N GLN A 222 -6.22 15.66 7.01
CA GLN A 222 -5.74 15.98 8.35
C GLN A 222 -4.83 14.87 8.86
N MET A 223 -3.67 15.23 9.40
CA MET A 223 -2.87 14.32 10.20
C MET A 223 -3.37 14.38 11.64
N LEU A 224 -3.86 13.27 12.17
CA LEU A 224 -4.33 13.23 13.55
C LEU A 224 -3.14 13.34 14.52
N PRO A 225 -3.33 13.99 15.69
CA PRO A 225 -2.26 14.13 16.68
C PRO A 225 -1.89 12.78 17.32
N PHE A 226 -2.81 11.82 17.27
CA PHE A 226 -2.65 10.49 17.80
C PHE A 226 -2.01 9.54 16.78
N ARG A 227 -1.48 8.43 17.28
CA ARG A 227 -1.00 7.31 16.48
C ARG A 227 -1.96 6.13 16.71
N ASP A 228 -1.98 5.19 15.78
CA ASP A 228 -2.69 3.93 16.03
C ASP A 228 -1.91 3.06 17.02
N SER A 229 -2.45 1.87 17.34
CA SER A 229 -1.80 0.88 18.22
C SER A 229 -0.41 0.46 17.72
N PHE A 230 -0.18 0.55 16.41
CA PHE A 230 1.09 0.23 15.75
C PHE A 230 2.08 1.41 15.72
N GLY A 231 1.72 2.55 16.31
CA GLY A 231 2.53 3.76 16.27
C GLY A 231 2.58 4.42 14.89
N ARG A 232 1.74 4.04 13.94
CA ARG A 232 1.61 4.67 12.62
C ARG A 232 0.89 6.02 12.73
N ARG A 233 1.21 6.94 11.82
CA ARG A 233 0.48 8.21 11.70
C ARG A 233 -0.84 7.97 10.99
N VAL A 234 -1.93 8.53 11.52
CA VAL A 234 -3.25 8.42 10.92
C VAL A 234 -3.52 9.68 10.09
N ILE A 235 -3.81 9.48 8.81
CA ILE A 235 -4.24 10.53 7.88
C ILE A 235 -5.74 10.34 7.63
N LEU A 236 -6.53 11.35 7.96
CA LEU A 236 -7.96 11.41 7.70
C LEU A 236 -8.21 12.21 6.42
N GLN A 237 -8.89 11.60 5.45
CA GLN A 237 -9.37 12.30 4.27
C GLN A 237 -10.89 12.51 4.39
N ILE A 238 -11.31 13.77 4.51
CA ILE A 238 -12.72 14.14 4.56
C ILE A 238 -13.15 14.48 3.13
N ILE A 239 -13.92 13.57 2.53
CA ILE A 239 -14.50 13.78 1.20
C ILE A 239 -15.94 14.26 1.40
N ASP A 240 -16.15 15.57 1.27
CA ASP A 240 -17.51 16.11 1.25
C ASP A 240 -18.11 15.88 -0.14
N ALA A 241 -19.14 15.04 -0.21
CA ALA A 241 -19.84 14.71 -1.45
C ALA A 241 -20.49 15.94 -2.10
N SER A 242 -20.79 17.00 -1.33
CA SER A 242 -21.35 18.25 -1.88
C SER A 242 -20.31 19.05 -2.68
N VAL A 243 -19.04 19.04 -2.24
CA VAL A 243 -17.91 19.69 -2.95
C VAL A 243 -17.64 19.03 -4.31
N LEU A 244 -17.93 17.73 -4.44
CA LEU A 244 -17.81 17.02 -5.72
C LEU A 244 -18.90 17.44 -6.73
N ARG A 245 -20.10 17.82 -6.26
CA ARG A 245 -21.21 18.22 -7.15
C ARG A 245 -20.99 19.59 -7.80
N GLU A 246 -20.39 20.54 -7.08
CA GLU A 246 -20.15 21.89 -7.60
C GLU A 246 -19.16 21.92 -8.79
N LYS A 247 -18.17 21.03 -8.81
CA LYS A 247 -17.20 20.95 -9.92
C LYS A 247 -17.80 20.36 -11.19
N ARG A 248 -18.80 19.47 -11.08
CA ARG A 248 -19.46 18.87 -12.25
C ARG A 248 -20.34 19.88 -13.01
N VAL A 249 -20.98 20.81 -12.31
CA VAL A 249 -21.87 21.83 -12.92
C VAL A 249 -21.10 22.90 -13.72
N ARG A 250 -19.83 23.16 -13.42
CA ARG A 250 -19.04 24.19 -14.12
C ARG A 250 -18.41 23.71 -15.44
N VAL A 251 -18.29 22.40 -15.66
CA VAL A 251 -17.72 21.87 -16.92
C VAL A 251 -18.75 21.90 -18.05
N SER A 252 -20.04 21.74 -17.73
CA SER A 252 -21.13 21.77 -18.71
C SER A 252 -21.47 23.16 -19.26
N ASN A 253 -21.06 24.24 -18.58
CA ASN A 253 -21.42 25.62 -18.97
C ASN A 253 -20.35 26.36 -19.79
N ASN A 254 -19.22 25.71 -20.12
CA ASN A 254 -18.10 26.32 -20.86
C ASN A 254 -17.84 25.69 -22.24
N VAL A 255 -18.82 24.96 -22.78
CA VAL A 255 -18.84 24.52 -24.17
C VAL A 255 -19.77 25.46 -24.95
N ASN A 256 -19.25 26.61 -25.37
CA ASN A 256 -19.81 27.48 -26.41
C ASN A 256 -18.67 28.25 -27.06
#